data_AF-A0A0Q3G8A4-F1
#
_entry.id   AF-A0A0Q3G8A4-F1
#
_cell.length_a   1.000
_cell.length_b   1.000
_cell.length_c   1.000
_cell.angle_alpha   90.00
_cell.angle_beta   90.00
_cell.angle_gamma   90.00
#
_symmetry.space_group_name_H-M   'P 1'
#
loop_
_entity.id
_entity.type
_entity.pdbx_description
1 polymer ?
#
loop_
_entity_poly.entity_id
_entity_poly.type
_entity_poly.pdbx_seq_one_letter_code
_entity_poly.pdbx_strand_id
1 'polypeptide(L)'
;MHCAYESEEVECLYDYSLRFRLHELTQVPGCSLTLKLAKLTTKVVILRCYSQLAKLHEDGFSLGGCFTLRNFMIFADDTIKVTNLADGAILSFSDSNGDLDYWQFVKMVQDEVFLKQAVPDDLHEWLRIVSRGIKACHRNLLANHIHLMEAFQGYGTFVSMYQQFRTIEGSDGWADLLNSLGHYFFVRNQRGGGLSPPEFHNSKRSFTYS
;
A
#
# COMPACT_ATOMS: atom_id res chain seq x y z
N MET A 1 -30.56 -25.59 18.28
CA MET A 1 -30.70 -24.61 17.18
C MET A 1 -29.38 -24.61 16.43
N HIS A 2 -29.25 -25.45 15.41
CA HIS A 2 -28.06 -25.50 14.56
C HIS A 2 -28.15 -24.33 13.58
N CYS A 3 -27.33 -23.31 13.80
CA CYS A 3 -27.11 -22.27 12.81
C CYS A 3 -26.28 -22.92 11.70
N ALA A 4 -26.91 -23.13 10.54
CA ALA A 4 -26.21 -23.49 9.33
C ALA A 4 -25.33 -22.28 8.98
N TYR A 5 -24.04 -22.37 9.32
CA TYR A 5 -23.05 -21.41 8.89
C TYR A 5 -23.04 -21.46 7.36
N GLU A 6 -23.59 -20.41 6.76
CA GLU A 6 -23.53 -20.16 5.32
C GLU A 6 -22.08 -20.37 4.91
N SER A 7 -21.87 -21.31 3.99
CA SER A 7 -20.59 -21.48 3.33
C SER A 7 -20.34 -20.19 2.54
N GLU A 8 -19.76 -19.17 3.18
CA GLU A 8 -19.17 -18.03 2.50
C GLU A 8 -18.27 -18.61 1.42
N GLU A 9 -18.48 -18.26 0.15
CA GLU A 9 -17.54 -18.65 -0.88
C GLU A 9 -16.21 -17.98 -0.53
N VAL A 10 -15.26 -18.80 -0.08
CA VAL A 10 -13.92 -18.37 0.30
C VAL A 10 -12.96 -19.04 -0.67
N GLU A 11 -12.26 -18.24 -1.46
CA GLU A 11 -11.15 -18.73 -2.29
C GLU A 11 -9.83 -18.10 -1.83
N CYS A 12 -8.73 -18.85 -1.90
CA CYS A 12 -7.42 -18.27 -1.63
C CYS A 12 -6.90 -17.51 -2.86
N LEU A 13 -6.01 -16.55 -2.65
CA LEU A 13 -5.44 -15.74 -3.74
C LEU A 13 -4.74 -16.60 -4.82
N TYR A 14 -4.32 -17.83 -4.49
CA TYR A 14 -3.84 -18.82 -5.48
C TYR A 14 -4.89 -19.18 -6.51
N ASP A 15 -6.03 -19.66 -6.04
CA ASP A 15 -7.07 -20.18 -6.89
C ASP A 15 -7.66 -19.04 -7.72
N TYR A 16 -7.80 -17.86 -7.11
CA TYR A 16 -8.15 -16.62 -7.79
C TYR A 16 -7.18 -16.28 -8.94
N SER A 17 -5.87 -16.32 -8.66
CA SER A 17 -4.83 -15.97 -9.65
C SER A 17 -4.74 -16.98 -10.80
N LEU A 18 -5.07 -18.25 -10.55
CA LEU A 18 -5.17 -19.27 -11.60
C LEU A 18 -6.43 -19.14 -12.45
N ARG A 19 -7.55 -18.79 -11.83
CA ARG A 19 -8.87 -18.71 -12.48
C ARG A 19 -9.01 -17.47 -13.34
N PHE A 20 -8.50 -16.34 -12.88
CA PHE A 20 -8.75 -15.04 -13.51
C PHE A 20 -7.55 -14.52 -14.28
N ARG A 21 -7.81 -13.96 -15.46
CA ARG A 21 -6.83 -13.13 -16.15
C ARG A 21 -6.68 -11.80 -15.42
N LEU A 22 -5.54 -11.63 -14.74
CA LEU A 22 -5.24 -10.51 -13.83
C LEU A 22 -4.79 -9.21 -14.51
N HIS A 23 -4.61 -9.23 -15.82
CA HIS A 23 -4.14 -8.09 -16.59
C HIS A 23 -4.86 -7.97 -17.93
N GLU A 24 -4.81 -6.79 -18.51
CA GLU A 24 -5.31 -6.48 -19.84
C GLU A 24 -4.20 -5.84 -20.68
N LEU A 25 -4.42 -5.84 -22.00
CA LEU A 25 -3.54 -5.17 -22.95
C LEU A 25 -4.28 -3.93 -23.43
N THR A 26 -3.70 -2.76 -23.16
CA THR A 26 -4.34 -1.48 -23.44
C THR A 26 -3.50 -0.74 -24.46
N GLN A 27 -4.12 -0.37 -25.58
CA GLN A 27 -3.47 0.46 -26.59
C GLN A 27 -3.41 1.90 -26.10
N VAL A 28 -2.22 2.50 -26.17
CA VAL A 28 -2.05 3.91 -25.83
C VAL A 28 -2.71 4.77 -26.93
N PRO A 29 -3.66 5.66 -26.59
CA PRO A 29 -4.31 6.52 -27.58
C PRO A 29 -3.29 7.32 -28.40
N GLY A 30 -3.44 7.31 -29.73
CA GLY A 30 -2.53 8.01 -30.64
C GLY A 30 -1.17 7.34 -30.83
N CYS A 31 -0.97 6.10 -30.34
CA CYS A 31 0.26 5.35 -30.48
C CYS A 31 0.00 3.90 -30.91
N SER A 32 1.00 3.26 -31.55
CA SER A 32 0.99 1.80 -31.80
C SER A 32 1.46 0.99 -30.60
N LEU A 33 1.82 1.66 -29.49
CA LEU A 33 2.25 1.02 -28.26
C LEU A 33 1.06 0.39 -27.52
N THR A 34 1.26 -0.86 -27.09
CA THR A 34 0.34 -1.59 -26.23
C THR A 34 1.01 -1.85 -24.90
N LEU A 35 0.36 -1.47 -23.81
CA LEU A 35 0.84 -1.65 -22.44
C LEU A 35 0.13 -2.82 -21.76
N LYS A 36 0.82 -3.51 -20.85
CA LYS A 36 0.24 -4.55 -20.01
C LYS A 36 -0.17 -3.91 -18.69
N LEU A 37 -1.47 -3.70 -18.48
CA LEU A 37 -2.00 -3.04 -17.28
C LEU A 37 -2.73 -4.03 -16.38
N ALA A 38 -2.62 -3.86 -15.06
CA ALA A 38 -3.37 -4.67 -14.11
C ALA A 38 -4.86 -4.32 -14.21
N LYS A 39 -5.73 -5.33 -14.15
CA LYS A 39 -7.17 -5.05 -14.03
C LYS A 39 -7.45 -4.35 -12.71
N LEU A 40 -8.48 -3.52 -12.67
CA LEU A 40 -8.89 -2.84 -11.44
C LEU A 40 -9.14 -3.83 -10.29
N THR A 41 -9.85 -4.92 -10.55
CA THR A 41 -10.11 -5.95 -9.54
C THR A 41 -8.81 -6.54 -8.98
N THR A 42 -7.82 -6.77 -9.83
CA THR A 42 -6.48 -7.22 -9.41
C THR A 42 -5.78 -6.19 -8.53
N LYS A 43 -5.85 -4.89 -8.89
CA LYS A 43 -5.28 -3.81 -8.08
C LYS A 43 -5.92 -3.76 -6.69
N VAL A 44 -7.24 -3.85 -6.63
CA VAL A 44 -8.02 -3.85 -5.37
C VAL A 44 -7.64 -5.04 -4.50
N VAL A 45 -7.53 -6.24 -5.08
CA VAL A 45 -7.13 -7.45 -4.35
C VAL A 45 -5.71 -7.31 -3.79
N ILE A 46 -4.74 -6.91 -4.61
CA ILE A 46 -3.35 -6.70 -4.17
C ILE A 46 -3.27 -5.64 -3.06
N LEU A 47 -4.00 -4.53 -3.21
CA LEU A 47 -4.07 -3.47 -2.21
C LEU A 47 -4.66 -3.96 -0.89
N ARG A 48 -5.73 -4.77 -0.94
CA ARG A 48 -6.36 -5.33 0.25
C ARG A 48 -5.44 -6.31 0.96
N CYS A 49 -4.67 -7.12 0.22
CA CYS A 49 -3.62 -7.96 0.81
C CYS A 49 -2.55 -7.12 1.52
N TYR A 50 -2.04 -6.07 0.87
CA TYR A 50 -1.08 -5.14 1.50
C TYR A 50 -1.65 -4.49 2.76
N SER A 51 -2.92 -4.07 2.70
CA SER A 51 -3.61 -3.43 3.83
C SER A 51 -3.72 -4.35 5.05
N GLN A 52 -3.85 -5.67 4.85
CA GLN A 52 -3.82 -6.62 5.96
C GLN A 52 -2.45 -6.64 6.66
N LEU A 53 -1.35 -6.63 5.91
CA LEU A 53 0.00 -6.55 6.48
C LEU A 53 0.22 -5.22 7.19
N ALA A 54 -0.19 -4.11 6.56
CA ALA A 54 -0.06 -2.78 7.15
C ALA A 54 -0.84 -2.67 8.48
N LYS A 55 -2.06 -3.22 8.53
CA LYS A 55 -2.87 -3.28 9.76
C LYS A 55 -2.22 -4.16 10.82
N LEU A 56 -1.70 -5.33 10.44
CA LEU A 56 -0.97 -6.20 11.35
C LEU A 56 0.22 -5.49 12.01
N HIS A 57 0.96 -4.70 11.21
CA HIS A 57 2.07 -3.87 11.70
C HIS A 57 1.60 -2.76 12.66
N GLU A 58 0.46 -2.13 12.38
CA GLU A 58 -0.16 -1.14 13.30
C GLU A 58 -0.55 -1.75 14.64
N ASP A 59 -1.03 -2.99 14.61
CA ASP A 59 -1.40 -3.74 15.81
C ASP A 59 -0.19 -4.28 16.59
N GLY A 60 1.04 -4.03 16.11
CA GLY A 60 2.29 -4.40 16.78
C GLY A 60 2.76 -5.83 16.48
N PHE A 61 2.27 -6.42 15.39
CA PHE A 61 2.65 -7.76 14.95
C PHE A 61 3.27 -7.75 13.54
N SER A 62 3.88 -8.87 13.15
CA SER A 62 4.43 -9.11 11.81
C SER A 62 4.38 -10.60 11.49
N LEU A 63 4.53 -10.96 10.21
CA LEU A 63 4.64 -12.36 9.80
C LEU A 63 6.10 -12.78 9.56
N GLY A 64 7.05 -11.86 9.64
CA GLY A 64 8.47 -12.12 9.40
C GLY A 64 8.78 -12.69 8.01
N GLY A 65 7.94 -12.43 7.02
CA GLY A 65 8.00 -13.04 5.69
C GLY A 65 7.52 -14.50 5.61
N CYS A 66 6.91 -15.04 6.67
CA CYS A 66 6.42 -16.42 6.73
C CYS A 66 4.98 -16.54 6.19
N PHE A 67 4.77 -16.16 4.94
CA PHE A 67 3.47 -16.29 4.26
C PHE A 67 3.63 -16.46 2.74
N THR A 68 2.58 -16.98 2.12
CA THR A 68 2.41 -17.12 0.68
C THR A 68 1.05 -16.57 0.27
N LEU A 69 0.77 -16.54 -1.02
CA LEU A 69 -0.56 -16.18 -1.52
C LEU A 69 -1.68 -17.11 -0.98
N ARG A 70 -1.38 -18.33 -0.51
CA ARG A 70 -2.38 -19.24 0.07
C ARG A 70 -2.90 -18.78 1.42
N ASN A 71 -2.20 -17.84 2.05
CA ASN A 71 -2.59 -17.27 3.34
C ASN A 71 -3.60 -16.14 3.19
N PHE A 72 -3.80 -15.60 1.98
CA PHE A 72 -4.77 -14.53 1.74
C PHE A 72 -6.07 -15.13 1.19
N MET A 73 -7.12 -15.07 2.00
CA MET A 73 -8.45 -15.58 1.66
C MET A 73 -9.34 -14.43 1.22
N ILE A 74 -9.95 -14.56 0.04
CA ILE A 74 -10.91 -13.65 -0.55
C ILE A 74 -12.30 -14.18 -0.22
N PHE A 75 -13.11 -13.34 0.43
CA PHE A 75 -14.49 -13.65 0.82
C PHE A 75 -15.47 -13.11 -0.21
N ALA A 76 -16.72 -13.57 -0.15
CA ALA A 76 -17.80 -13.17 -1.06
C ALA A 76 -18.13 -11.66 -1.05
N ASP A 77 -17.81 -10.95 0.05
CA ASP A 77 -17.90 -9.49 0.16
C ASP A 77 -16.64 -8.76 -0.34
N ASP A 78 -15.78 -9.47 -1.05
CA ASP A 78 -14.45 -9.10 -1.51
C ASP A 78 -13.48 -8.69 -0.38
N THR A 79 -13.80 -8.94 0.90
CA THR A 79 -12.85 -8.73 1.98
C THR A 79 -11.72 -9.74 1.92
N ILE A 80 -10.54 -9.33 2.40
CA ILE A 80 -9.37 -10.21 2.49
C ILE A 80 -9.03 -10.43 3.95
N LYS A 81 -8.87 -11.69 4.34
CA LYS A 81 -8.36 -12.07 5.67
C LYS A 81 -7.11 -12.92 5.52
N VAL A 82 -6.18 -12.77 6.45
CA VAL A 82 -4.98 -13.61 6.54
C VAL A 82 -5.28 -14.80 7.43
N THR A 83 -5.19 -16.02 6.88
CA THR A 83 -5.46 -17.28 7.60
C THR A 83 -4.46 -18.36 7.20
N ASN A 84 -4.64 -19.59 7.71
CA ASN A 84 -3.82 -20.77 7.38
C ASN A 84 -2.32 -20.56 7.64
N LEU A 85 -1.98 -19.71 8.62
CA LEU A 85 -0.61 -19.45 9.03
C LEU A 85 -0.06 -20.65 9.80
N ALA A 86 1.23 -20.93 9.64
CA ALA A 86 1.91 -21.96 10.41
C ALA A 86 2.00 -21.56 11.90
N ASP A 87 2.13 -22.55 12.78
CA ASP A 87 2.34 -22.31 14.20
C ASP A 87 3.58 -21.43 14.44
N GLY A 88 3.44 -20.37 15.23
CA GLY A 88 4.51 -19.42 15.50
C GLY A 88 4.83 -18.44 14.36
N ALA A 89 4.02 -18.38 13.29
CA ALA A 89 4.23 -17.44 12.19
C ALA A 89 3.98 -15.96 12.58
N ILE A 90 3.20 -15.70 13.62
CA ILE A 90 2.94 -14.34 14.12
C ILE A 90 4.04 -13.95 15.11
N LEU A 91 4.78 -12.90 14.77
CA LEU A 91 5.89 -12.36 15.57
C LEU A 91 5.52 -10.97 16.09
N SER A 92 6.16 -10.53 17.17
CA SER A 92 6.14 -9.12 17.56
C SER A 92 6.74 -8.26 16.46
N PHE A 93 6.15 -7.10 16.22
CA PHE A 93 6.61 -6.17 15.20
C PHE A 93 7.99 -5.62 15.56
N SER A 94 8.86 -5.61 14.56
CA SER A 94 10.11 -4.86 14.52
C SER A 94 10.34 -4.36 13.10
N ASP A 95 11.14 -3.32 12.94
CA ASP A 95 11.46 -2.78 11.61
C ASP A 95 12.02 -3.88 10.68
N SER A 96 12.87 -4.75 11.20
CA SER A 96 13.45 -5.87 10.43
C SER A 96 12.39 -6.88 9.99
N ASN A 97 11.43 -7.23 10.86
CA ASN A 97 10.39 -8.18 10.50
C ASN A 97 9.37 -7.57 9.52
N GLY A 98 9.08 -6.27 9.68
CA GLY A 98 8.24 -5.54 8.73
C GLY A 98 8.87 -5.42 7.35
N ASP A 99 10.19 -5.20 7.28
CA ASP A 99 10.94 -5.21 6.01
C ASP A 99 10.90 -6.59 5.34
N LEU A 100 11.01 -7.68 6.12
CA LEU A 100 10.86 -9.05 5.61
C LEU A 100 9.44 -9.30 5.06
N ASP A 101 8.40 -8.80 5.75
CA ASP A 101 7.03 -8.90 5.27
C ASP A 101 6.86 -8.18 3.92
N TYR A 102 7.42 -6.98 3.78
CA TYR A 102 7.31 -6.22 2.53
C TYR A 102 8.10 -6.86 1.40
N TRP A 103 9.30 -7.39 1.69
CA TRP A 103 10.08 -8.14 0.72
C TRP A 103 9.32 -9.39 0.23
N GLN A 104 8.79 -10.19 1.17
CA GLN A 104 8.02 -11.39 0.83
C GLN A 104 6.72 -11.03 0.08
N PHE A 105 6.06 -9.94 0.45
CA PHE A 105 4.87 -9.46 -0.25
C PHE A 105 5.18 -9.11 -1.71
N VAL A 106 6.26 -8.36 -1.97
CA VAL A 106 6.66 -8.01 -3.35
C VAL A 106 7.00 -9.26 -4.14
N LYS A 107 7.74 -10.20 -3.53
CA LYS A 107 8.06 -11.49 -4.15
C LYS A 107 6.81 -12.30 -4.49
N MET A 108 5.87 -12.40 -3.55
CA MET A 108 4.58 -13.07 -3.75
C MET A 108 3.81 -12.43 -4.91
N VAL A 109 3.76 -11.11 -5.02
CA VAL A 109 3.08 -10.46 -6.15
C VAL A 109 3.81 -10.76 -7.47
N GLN A 110 5.14 -10.66 -7.50
CA GLN A 110 5.94 -10.84 -8.72
C GLN A 110 5.97 -12.28 -9.24
N ASP A 111 6.27 -13.24 -8.37
CA ASP A 111 6.56 -14.62 -8.77
C ASP A 111 5.29 -15.48 -8.83
N GLU A 112 4.29 -15.09 -8.06
CA GLU A 112 3.35 -16.03 -7.46
C GLU A 112 1.91 -15.65 -7.88
N VAL A 113 1.52 -14.37 -7.71
CA VAL A 113 0.25 -13.82 -8.23
C VAL A 113 0.21 -13.80 -9.76
N PHE A 114 1.27 -13.34 -10.42
CA PHE A 114 1.34 -13.30 -11.89
C PHE A 114 1.89 -14.58 -12.51
N LEU A 115 1.99 -15.68 -11.76
CA LEU A 115 2.42 -16.99 -12.25
C LEU A 115 3.74 -16.92 -13.03
N LYS A 116 4.73 -16.21 -12.49
CA LYS A 116 6.04 -15.92 -13.10
C LYS A 116 6.02 -15.14 -14.42
N GLN A 117 4.89 -14.58 -14.82
CA GLN A 117 4.83 -13.64 -15.94
C GLN A 117 5.30 -12.25 -15.50
N ALA A 118 5.70 -11.42 -16.47
CA ALA A 118 6.02 -10.02 -16.20
C ALA A 118 4.85 -9.31 -15.50
N VAL A 119 5.16 -8.59 -14.43
CA VAL A 119 4.19 -7.77 -13.70
C VAL A 119 3.66 -6.66 -14.62
N PRO A 120 2.38 -6.28 -14.52
CA PRO A 120 1.85 -5.13 -15.22
C PRO A 120 2.60 -3.82 -14.95
N ASP A 121 2.70 -2.98 -15.99
CA ASP A 121 3.54 -1.79 -16.02
C ASP A 121 3.18 -0.79 -14.90
N ASP A 122 1.89 -0.68 -14.59
CA ASP A 122 1.35 0.22 -13.59
C ASP A 122 1.62 -0.22 -12.14
N LEU A 123 1.92 -1.49 -11.90
CA LEU A 123 2.26 -1.96 -10.54
C LEU A 123 3.75 -1.81 -10.21
N HIS A 124 4.62 -1.62 -11.20
CA HIS A 124 6.07 -1.59 -10.99
C HIS A 124 6.52 -0.54 -9.99
N GLU A 125 6.07 0.70 -10.15
CA GLU A 125 6.51 1.79 -9.28
C GLU A 125 6.02 1.60 -7.84
N TRP A 126 4.77 1.16 -7.68
CA TRP A 126 4.22 0.88 -6.35
C TRP A 126 5.00 -0.24 -5.65
N LEU A 127 5.24 -1.36 -6.33
CA LEU A 127 6.03 -2.48 -5.79
C LEU A 127 7.48 -2.07 -5.50
N ARG A 128 8.08 -1.20 -6.31
CA ARG A 128 9.43 -0.65 -6.08
C ARG A 128 9.48 0.19 -4.80
N ILE A 129 8.43 0.93 -4.47
CA ILE A 129 8.39 1.68 -3.21
C ILE A 129 8.21 0.72 -2.03
N VAL A 130 7.32 -0.27 -2.14
CA VAL A 130 7.13 -1.29 -1.09
C VAL A 130 8.42 -2.07 -0.83
N SER A 131 9.17 -2.43 -1.88
CA SER A 131 10.41 -3.20 -1.77
C SER A 131 11.55 -2.47 -1.06
N ARG A 132 11.42 -1.16 -0.83
CA ARG A 132 12.40 -0.35 -0.08
C ARG A 132 12.19 -0.42 1.44
N GLY A 133 11.18 -1.15 1.90
CA GLY A 133 10.92 -1.40 3.31
C GLY A 133 10.01 -0.37 3.99
N ILE A 134 9.75 -0.60 5.27
CA ILE A 134 8.72 0.10 6.06
C ILE A 134 8.96 1.61 6.22
N LYS A 135 10.22 2.07 6.05
CA LYS A 135 10.61 3.48 6.18
C LYS A 135 10.56 4.24 4.86
N ALA A 136 10.36 3.56 3.73
CA ALA A 136 10.45 4.19 2.42
C ALA A 136 9.27 5.13 2.12
N CYS A 137 8.08 4.76 2.55
CA CYS A 137 6.87 5.56 2.38
C CYS A 137 5.86 5.21 3.49
N HIS A 138 5.10 6.20 3.93
CA HIS A 138 4.06 5.94 4.92
C HIS A 138 2.98 5.02 4.33
N ARG A 139 2.58 3.98 5.07
CA ARG A 139 1.60 2.97 4.65
C ARG A 139 0.28 3.55 4.10
N ASN A 140 -0.23 4.63 4.69
CA ASN A 140 -1.45 5.30 4.19
C ASN A 140 -1.26 5.90 2.79
N LEU A 141 -0.06 6.38 2.45
CA LEU A 141 0.24 6.88 1.11
C LEU A 141 0.36 5.72 0.12
N LEU A 142 0.95 4.60 0.54
CA LEU A 142 1.01 3.37 -0.26
C LEU A 142 -0.38 2.79 -0.52
N ALA A 143 -1.29 2.87 0.47
CA ALA A 143 -2.66 2.40 0.33
C ALA A 143 -3.52 3.29 -0.61
N ASN A 144 -3.12 4.54 -0.82
CA ASN A 144 -3.81 5.51 -1.68
C ASN A 144 -2.99 5.83 -2.95
N HIS A 145 -2.12 4.92 -3.38
CA HIS A 145 -1.26 5.18 -4.53
C HIS A 145 -2.06 5.22 -5.84
N ILE A 146 -1.78 6.21 -6.70
CA ILE A 146 -2.53 6.48 -7.94
C ILE A 146 -2.63 5.28 -8.87
N HIS A 147 -1.60 4.43 -8.90
CA HIS A 147 -1.56 3.26 -9.76
C HIS A 147 -2.50 2.13 -9.33
N LEU A 148 -3.00 2.18 -8.10
CA LEU A 148 -3.97 1.23 -7.56
C LEU A 148 -5.43 1.71 -7.71
N MET A 149 -5.65 2.90 -8.28
CA MET A 149 -6.97 3.49 -8.50
C MET A 149 -7.43 3.35 -9.95
N GLU A 150 -8.73 3.52 -10.19
CA GLU A 150 -9.24 3.80 -11.54
C GLU A 150 -8.63 5.09 -12.09
N ALA A 151 -8.46 5.20 -13.41
CA ALA A 151 -7.78 6.34 -14.03
C ALA A 151 -8.36 7.71 -13.63
N PHE A 152 -9.68 7.84 -13.61
CA PHE A 152 -10.35 9.09 -13.21
C PHE A 152 -10.20 9.40 -11.72
N GLN A 153 -10.29 8.37 -10.88
CA GLN A 153 -10.10 8.50 -9.43
C GLN A 153 -8.64 8.85 -9.08
N GLY A 154 -7.69 8.19 -9.75
CA GLY A 154 -6.26 8.43 -9.59
C GLY A 154 -5.87 9.85 -10.00
N TYR A 155 -6.39 10.35 -11.13
CA TYR A 155 -6.14 11.73 -11.55
C TYR A 155 -6.74 12.75 -10.57
N GLY A 156 -8.01 12.58 -10.18
CA GLY A 156 -8.66 13.47 -9.21
C GLY A 156 -7.94 13.50 -7.86
N THR A 157 -7.53 12.33 -7.36
CA THR A 157 -6.79 12.20 -6.11
C THR A 157 -5.40 12.82 -6.21
N PHE A 158 -4.68 12.58 -7.30
CA PHE A 158 -3.36 13.16 -7.54
C PHE A 158 -3.42 14.69 -7.61
N VAL A 159 -4.33 15.24 -8.41
CA VAL A 159 -4.48 16.68 -8.57
C VAL A 159 -4.91 17.32 -7.25
N SER A 160 -5.85 16.71 -6.51
CA SER A 160 -6.27 17.19 -5.19
C SER A 160 -5.10 17.21 -4.21
N MET A 161 -4.35 16.10 -4.07
CA MET A 161 -3.16 16.04 -3.21
C MET A 161 -2.09 17.05 -3.64
N TYR A 162 -1.80 17.15 -4.93
CA TYR A 162 -0.82 18.09 -5.47
C TYR A 162 -1.21 19.55 -5.22
N GLN A 163 -2.47 19.90 -5.47
CA GLN A 163 -3.00 21.24 -5.21
C GLN A 163 -2.99 21.55 -3.72
N GLN A 164 -3.40 20.61 -2.87
CA GLN A 164 -3.32 20.76 -1.42
C GLN A 164 -1.87 21.03 -0.99
N PHE A 165 -0.91 20.19 -1.38
CA PHE A 165 0.50 20.38 -1.02
C PHE A 165 1.09 21.68 -1.58
N ARG A 166 0.73 22.09 -2.81
CA ARG A 166 1.21 23.33 -3.44
C ARG A 166 0.61 24.61 -2.86
N THR A 167 -0.65 24.56 -2.44
CA THR A 167 -1.38 25.75 -1.97
C THR A 167 -1.19 25.96 -0.47
N ILE A 168 -1.04 24.87 0.29
CA ILE A 168 -0.85 24.92 1.73
C ILE A 168 0.47 25.61 2.10
N GLU A 169 1.59 25.31 1.41
CA GLU A 169 2.92 25.89 1.71
C GLU A 169 2.99 27.42 1.55
N GLY A 170 2.08 28.01 0.76
CA GLY A 170 1.98 29.45 0.53
C GLY A 170 0.83 30.16 1.23
N SER A 171 0.05 29.45 2.07
CA SER A 171 -1.15 30.00 2.71
C SER A 171 -0.92 30.35 4.19
N ASP A 172 -1.62 31.37 4.69
CA ASP A 172 -1.60 31.74 6.12
C ASP A 172 -2.07 30.60 7.03
N GLY A 173 -2.87 29.66 6.50
CA GLY A 173 -3.35 28.47 7.21
C GLY A 173 -2.31 27.34 7.36
N TRP A 174 -1.10 27.48 6.80
CA TRP A 174 -0.03 26.49 6.99
C TRP A 174 0.36 26.33 8.46
N ALA A 175 0.47 27.44 9.18
CA ALA A 175 0.80 27.44 10.60
C ALA A 175 -0.32 26.78 11.42
N ASP A 176 -1.59 27.03 11.06
CA ASP A 176 -2.76 26.45 11.72
C ASP A 176 -2.90 24.95 11.42
N LEU A 177 -2.59 24.53 10.19
CA LEU A 177 -2.54 23.12 9.82
C LEU A 177 -1.39 22.41 10.55
N LEU A 178 -0.20 22.99 10.61
CA LEU A 178 0.92 22.45 11.39
C LEU A 178 0.60 22.36 12.88
N ASN A 179 -0.08 23.35 13.45
CA ASN A 179 -0.56 23.32 14.82
C ASN A 179 -1.63 22.23 15.04
N SER A 180 -2.56 22.08 14.09
CA SER A 180 -3.59 21.02 14.10
C SER A 180 -2.97 19.62 13.95
N LEU A 181 -1.92 19.50 13.13
CA LEU A 181 -1.11 18.29 12.99
C LEU A 181 -0.24 18.05 14.24
N GLY A 182 0.08 19.10 15.00
CA GLY A 182 0.75 19.07 16.31
C GLY A 182 0.17 18.06 17.29
N HIS A 183 -1.16 17.89 17.28
CA HIS A 183 -1.84 16.89 18.10
C HIS A 183 -1.44 15.44 17.77
N TYR A 184 -1.10 15.15 16.52
CA TYR A 184 -0.63 13.82 16.09
C TYR A 184 0.86 13.60 16.42
N PHE A 185 1.67 14.65 16.49
CA PHE A 185 3.05 14.57 16.96
C PHE A 185 3.14 14.23 18.46
N PHE A 186 2.19 14.72 19.27
CA PHE A 186 2.11 14.39 20.69
C PHE A 186 1.81 12.91 20.95
N VAL A 187 0.96 12.28 20.12
CA VAL A 187 0.65 10.84 20.21
C VAL A 187 1.87 9.98 19.87
N ARG A 188 2.77 10.47 18.99
CA ARG A 188 4.04 9.79 18.66
C ARG A 188 5.05 9.85 19.81
N ASN A 189 5.11 10.97 20.54
CA ASN A 189 6.05 11.14 21.67
C ASN A 189 5.67 10.36 22.94
N GLN A 190 4.43 9.88 23.07
CA GLN A 190 4.04 9.02 24.20
C GLN A 190 4.36 7.52 23.98
N ARG A 191 4.70 7.09 22.76
CA ARG A 191 5.00 5.68 22.44
C ARG A 191 6.47 5.36 22.17
N GLY A 192 7.40 6.30 22.35
CA GLY A 192 8.82 5.96 22.39
C GLY A 192 9.77 7.13 22.28
N GLY A 193 10.57 7.33 23.35
CA GLY A 193 11.92 7.92 23.32
C GLY A 193 12.02 9.39 22.89
N GLY A 194 12.20 10.28 23.87
CA GLY A 194 12.36 11.71 23.65
C GLY A 194 13.44 12.09 22.63
N LEU A 195 13.01 12.80 21.59
CA LEU A 195 13.86 13.65 20.76
C LEU A 195 13.14 14.99 20.60
N SER A 196 13.88 16.07 20.79
CA SER A 196 13.40 17.45 20.69
C SER A 196 12.78 17.73 19.31
N PRO A 197 11.84 18.70 19.22
CA PRO A 197 11.20 19.06 17.96
C PRO A 197 12.24 19.42 16.88
N PRO A 198 11.98 19.11 15.59
CA PRO A 198 12.86 19.54 14.53
C PRO A 198 12.84 21.07 14.41
N GLU A 199 13.99 21.71 14.59
CA GLU A 199 14.20 23.11 14.21
C GLU A 199 14.20 23.20 12.69
N PHE A 200 13.13 23.76 12.12
CA PHE A 200 13.06 24.05 10.70
C PHE A 200 13.85 25.33 10.40
N HIS A 201 15.10 25.17 9.96
CA HIS A 201 15.93 26.28 9.48
C HIS A 201 15.41 26.81 8.14
N ASN A 202 14.99 28.07 8.15
CA ASN A 202 14.52 28.82 6.99
C ASN A 202 15.70 29.21 6.08
N SER A 203 16.02 28.41 5.07
CA SER A 203 16.97 28.79 4.02
C SER A 203 16.23 29.41 2.83
N LYS A 204 16.01 30.73 2.86
CA LYS A 204 15.65 31.50 1.66
C LYS A 204 16.81 31.43 0.65
N ARG A 205 16.72 30.58 -0.37
CA ARG A 205 17.52 30.73 -1.59
C ARG A 205 16.67 31.48 -2.61
N SER A 206 16.90 32.78 -2.69
CA SER A 206 16.46 33.65 -3.78
C SER A 206 17.18 33.24 -5.07
N PHE A 207 16.43 32.81 -6.07
CA PHE A 207 16.92 32.71 -7.44
C PHE A 207 16.50 33.98 -8.18
N THR A 208 17.46 34.85 -8.48
CA THR A 208 17.31 35.94 -9.45
C THR A 208 17.57 35.38 -10.84
N TYR A 209 16.59 35.53 -11.74
CA TYR A 209 16.79 35.33 -13.17
C TYR A 209 17.32 36.64 -13.77
N SER A 210 18.46 36.54 -14.46
CA SER A 210 18.98 37.51 -15.41
C SER A 210 19.53 36.75 -16.61
#